data_AF-A0AA85JV90-F1
#
_entry.id   AF-A0AA85JV90-F1
#
_cell.length_a   1.000
_cell.length_b   1.000
_cell.length_c   1.000
_cell.angle_alpha   90.00
_cell.angle_beta   90.00
_cell.angle_gamma   90.00
#
_symmetry.space_group_name_H-M   'P 1'
#
loop_
_entity.id
_entity.type
_entity.pdbx_description
1 polymer ?
#
loop_
_entity_poly.entity_id
_entity_poly.type
_entity_poly.pdbx_seq_one_letter_code
_entity_poly.pdbx_strand_id
1 'polypeptide(L)'
;MALGQYKEALADYETVIRVAPGDKTAREKLTECQKIIRRKAFEKAIAVEDQPSPLESFDPTTITVEAGYDGPHLEQDNKGKYTVTESFMLALMEHYKSQKVLHRKYAMIIMQDIFMFFRKLPSLVEIDVPDEAKFTVCGDIHGQFYDLMNIFEINGLPSKDNPYLFNGDFVDRGSFSVECIFTLFGFKLLYPDKFYLSRGNHESEHMNRLYGFEGEVKSKYSSQMANMFTDIFNWLPLCHLINGKILVMHGGLFERDNVTLDEIKKVSRNRQPDEGTIMCELLWSDPMEAKGRTHSKRGVGCQFGPDVTENFCKSNGLDYIIRSHEVKDEGYEVAHNGRCITVFSAPNYCDTMRNRGAFITLKGSRKPNGMPPKFTSFKEVPHPDVRPMAYVNPLLSMFM
;
A
#
# COMPACT_ATOMS: atom_id res chain seq x y z
N MET A 1 10.46 -9.85 16.53
CA MET A 1 11.09 -8.85 15.63
C MET A 1 10.20 -8.43 14.46
N ALA A 2 9.57 -9.36 13.74
CA ALA A 2 8.68 -9.03 12.61
C ALA A 2 7.49 -8.11 12.98
N LEU A 3 7.07 -8.13 14.25
CA LEU A 3 6.01 -7.26 14.81
C LEU A 3 6.53 -5.99 15.47
N GLY A 4 7.80 -5.62 15.30
CA GLY A 4 8.38 -4.44 15.95
C GLY A 4 8.55 -4.55 17.47
N GLN A 5 8.24 -5.71 18.04
CA GLN A 5 8.44 -6.11 19.44
C GLN A 5 9.92 -6.51 19.67
N TYR A 6 10.79 -5.51 19.74
CA TYR A 6 12.24 -5.72 19.82
C TYR A 6 12.71 -6.11 21.23
N LYS A 7 12.02 -5.66 22.28
CA LYS A 7 12.41 -5.98 23.67
C LYS A 7 12.15 -7.44 23.99
N GLU A 8 11.02 -7.96 23.53
CA GLU A 8 10.62 -9.35 23.61
C GLU A 8 11.62 -10.22 22.83
N ALA A 9 11.93 -9.83 21.58
CA ALA A 9 12.93 -10.54 20.78
C ALA A 9 14.33 -10.53 21.41
N LEU A 10 14.71 -9.44 22.09
CA LEU A 10 15.97 -9.39 22.82
C LEU A 10 16.03 -10.44 23.93
N ALA A 11 14.95 -10.55 24.74
CA ALA A 11 14.86 -11.54 25.82
C ALA A 11 14.96 -12.99 25.29
N ASP A 12 14.38 -13.26 24.12
CA ASP A 12 14.51 -14.56 23.45
C ASP A 12 15.95 -14.84 23.03
N TYR A 13 16.62 -13.88 22.37
CA TYR A 13 18.03 -14.06 21.97
C TYR A 13 18.98 -14.21 23.17
N GLU A 14 18.73 -13.50 24.27
CA GLU A 14 19.48 -13.67 25.52
C GLU A 14 19.30 -15.09 26.08
N THR A 15 18.07 -15.64 26.00
CA THR A 15 17.78 -17.01 26.39
C THR A 15 18.51 -18.02 25.50
N VAL A 16 18.51 -17.83 24.17
CA VAL A 16 19.24 -18.70 23.24
C VAL A 16 20.74 -18.68 23.55
N ILE A 17 21.33 -17.50 23.77
CA ILE A 17 22.76 -17.37 24.08
C ILE A 17 23.11 -18.01 25.43
N ARG A 18 22.21 -17.97 26.41
CA ARG A 18 22.40 -18.66 27.69
C ARG A 18 22.46 -20.18 27.53
N VAL A 19 21.65 -20.74 26.62
CA VAL A 19 21.58 -22.20 26.39
C VAL A 19 22.63 -22.68 25.38
N ALA A 20 22.99 -21.84 24.40
CA ALA A 20 23.95 -22.15 23.33
C ALA A 20 25.01 -21.03 23.18
N PRO A 21 25.94 -20.88 24.15
CA PRO A 21 26.88 -19.75 24.18
C PRO A 21 27.93 -19.75 23.06
N GLY A 22 28.10 -20.88 22.36
CA GLY A 22 28.99 -21.01 21.19
C GLY A 22 28.34 -20.68 19.84
N ASP A 23 27.03 -20.45 19.81
CA ASP A 23 26.31 -20.17 18.56
C ASP A 23 26.64 -18.74 18.08
N LYS A 24 27.40 -18.66 16.98
CA LYS A 24 27.83 -17.40 16.37
C LYS A 24 26.64 -16.63 15.80
N THR A 25 25.72 -17.33 15.14
CA THR A 25 24.52 -16.73 14.54
C THR A 25 23.63 -16.11 15.61
N ALA A 26 23.41 -16.82 16.72
CA ALA A 26 22.64 -16.27 17.84
C ALA A 26 23.28 -15.01 18.44
N ARG A 27 24.62 -14.94 18.49
CA ARG A 27 25.34 -13.80 19.07
C ARG A 27 25.30 -12.58 18.15
N GLU A 28 25.41 -12.80 16.84
CA GLU A 28 25.21 -11.78 15.82
C GLU A 28 23.79 -11.21 15.90
N LYS A 29 22.78 -12.09 15.97
CA LYS A 29 21.37 -11.73 16.12
C LYS A 29 21.07 -10.92 17.39
N LEU A 30 21.63 -11.33 18.53
CA LEU A 30 21.52 -10.60 19.79
C LEU A 30 22.11 -9.18 19.69
N THR A 31 23.34 -9.08 19.19
CA THR A 31 24.06 -7.81 19.04
C THR A 31 23.28 -6.85 18.14
N GLU A 32 22.69 -7.37 17.06
CA GLU A 32 21.93 -6.55 16.14
C GLU A 32 20.59 -6.10 16.73
N CYS A 33 19.88 -6.98 17.44
CA CYS A 33 18.68 -6.61 18.18
C CYS A 33 18.96 -5.48 19.19
N GLN A 34 20.09 -5.54 19.90
CA GLN A 34 20.53 -4.47 20.81
C GLN A 34 20.81 -3.15 20.07
N LYS A 35 21.46 -3.18 18.90
CA LYS A 35 21.69 -1.97 18.09
C LYS A 35 20.37 -1.36 17.64
N ILE A 36 19.41 -2.15 17.18
CA ILE A 36 18.09 -1.66 16.76
C ILE A 36 17.38 -0.97 17.94
N ILE A 37 17.38 -1.59 19.13
CA ILE A 37 16.77 -1.00 20.34
C ILE A 37 17.44 0.31 20.71
N ARG A 38 18.78 0.37 20.71
CA ARG A 38 19.53 1.61 21.01
C ARG A 38 19.24 2.69 19.98
N ARG A 39 19.20 2.34 18.69
CA ARG A 39 18.87 3.28 17.61
C ARG A 39 17.45 3.83 17.77
N LYS A 40 16.46 2.97 18.04
CA LYS A 40 15.07 3.40 18.29
C LYS A 40 14.95 4.26 19.54
N ALA A 41 15.67 3.94 20.61
CA ALA A 41 15.68 4.77 21.82
C ALA A 41 16.29 6.15 21.54
N PHE A 42 17.34 6.22 20.74
CA PHE A 42 17.93 7.47 20.28
C PHE A 42 16.97 8.25 19.37
N GLU A 43 16.42 7.62 18.32
CA GLU A 43 15.40 8.19 17.42
C GLU A 43 14.24 8.78 18.22
N LYS A 44 13.71 8.04 19.21
CA LYS A 44 12.63 8.52 20.09
C LYS A 44 13.06 9.68 20.99
N ALA A 45 14.30 9.70 21.46
CA ALA A 45 14.83 10.77 22.32
C ALA A 45 15.10 12.07 21.56
N ILE A 46 15.37 12.00 20.25
CA ILE A 46 15.58 13.18 19.39
C ILE A 46 14.34 13.54 18.55
N ALA A 47 13.27 12.75 18.62
CA ALA A 47 12.02 13.02 17.92
C ALA A 47 11.43 14.31 18.48
N VAL A 48 11.51 15.37 17.68
CA VAL A 48 10.79 16.62 17.93
C VAL A 48 9.39 16.42 17.33
N GLU A 49 8.37 16.40 18.18
CA GLU A 49 6.99 16.44 17.72
C GLU A 49 6.78 17.74 16.90
N ASP A 50 6.09 17.64 15.76
CA ASP A 50 5.66 18.76 14.90
C ASP A 50 6.71 19.46 14.00
N GLN A 51 7.73 18.77 13.49
CA GLN A 51 8.47 19.32 12.34
C GLN A 51 7.62 19.22 11.06
N PRO A 52 7.37 20.34 10.34
CA PRO A 52 6.64 20.29 9.07
C PRO A 52 7.42 19.47 8.05
N SER A 53 6.71 18.68 7.24
CA SER A 53 7.34 17.89 6.18
C SER A 53 8.07 18.83 5.20
N PRO A 54 9.28 18.48 4.73
CA PRO A 54 9.98 19.27 3.72
C PRO A 54 9.17 19.46 2.42
N LEU A 55 8.17 18.60 2.18
CA LEU A 55 7.25 18.73 1.05
C LEU A 55 6.36 19.98 1.13
N GLU A 56 6.12 20.54 2.32
CA GLU A 56 5.28 21.74 2.49
C GLU A 56 5.90 23.01 1.88
N SER A 57 7.23 23.07 1.86
CA SER A 57 7.99 24.26 1.43
C SER A 57 8.98 23.98 0.30
N PHE A 58 8.92 22.78 -0.32
CA PHE A 58 9.79 22.44 -1.43
C PHE A 58 9.60 23.40 -2.61
N ASP A 59 10.70 23.97 -3.08
CA ASP A 59 10.76 24.82 -4.27
C ASP A 59 11.46 24.06 -5.42
N PRO A 60 10.73 23.73 -6.51
CA PRO A 60 11.28 23.04 -7.67
C PRO A 60 12.44 23.75 -8.37
N THR A 61 12.62 25.06 -8.18
CA THR A 61 13.73 25.84 -8.79
C THR A 61 15.08 25.51 -8.17
N THR A 62 15.08 24.97 -6.95
CA THR A 62 16.30 24.60 -6.21
C THR A 62 17.02 23.38 -6.79
N ILE A 63 16.35 22.62 -7.66
CA ILE A 63 16.92 21.44 -8.32
C ILE A 63 17.01 21.71 -9.83
N THR A 64 18.24 21.75 -10.33
CA THR A 64 18.54 21.77 -11.78
C THR A 64 18.47 20.35 -12.34
N VAL A 65 17.93 20.20 -13.55
CA VAL A 65 18.00 18.96 -14.33
C VAL A 65 19.25 19.04 -15.19
N GLU A 66 20.14 18.05 -15.12
CA GLU A 66 21.36 18.05 -15.91
C GLU A 66 21.05 17.86 -17.40
N ALA A 67 21.80 18.53 -18.29
CA ALA A 67 21.55 18.51 -19.73
C ALA A 67 21.62 17.11 -20.38
N GLY A 68 22.26 16.14 -19.70
CA GLY A 68 22.34 14.75 -20.15
C GLY A 68 21.17 13.87 -19.71
N TYR A 69 20.21 14.38 -18.94
CA TYR A 69 19.03 13.61 -18.54
C TYR A 69 18.10 13.42 -19.74
N ASP A 70 17.94 12.17 -20.18
CA ASP A 70 17.17 11.77 -21.35
C ASP A 70 15.78 11.19 -21.02
N GLY A 71 15.38 11.26 -19.74
CA GLY A 71 14.11 10.71 -19.27
C GLY A 71 12.92 11.67 -19.40
N PRO A 72 11.76 11.27 -18.87
CA PRO A 72 10.53 12.08 -18.94
C PRO A 72 10.66 13.40 -18.16
N HIS A 73 10.14 14.48 -18.76
CA HIS A 73 10.13 15.82 -18.16
C HIS A 73 8.68 16.24 -17.87
N LEU A 74 8.41 16.73 -16.66
CA LEU A 74 7.13 17.38 -16.38
C LEU A 74 7.06 18.72 -17.13
N GLU A 75 5.91 18.97 -17.75
CA GLU A 75 5.60 20.22 -18.43
C GLU A 75 5.02 21.24 -17.45
N GLN A 76 5.29 22.52 -17.69
CA GLN A 76 4.66 23.61 -16.96
C GLN A 76 3.41 24.07 -17.70
N ASP A 77 2.34 24.32 -16.96
CA ASP A 77 1.14 24.97 -17.49
C ASP A 77 1.40 26.47 -17.77
N ASN A 78 0.38 27.15 -18.30
CA ASN A 78 0.44 28.59 -18.62
C ASN A 78 0.70 29.49 -17.39
N LYS A 79 0.64 28.95 -16.17
CA LYS A 79 0.91 29.65 -14.91
C LYS A 79 2.26 29.24 -14.30
N GLY A 80 3.06 28.46 -15.02
CA GLY A 80 4.37 27.97 -14.55
C GLY A 80 4.29 26.81 -13.56
N LYS A 81 3.10 26.22 -13.33
CA LYS A 81 2.95 25.06 -12.44
C LYS A 81 3.29 23.79 -13.23
N TYR A 82 4.15 22.94 -12.68
CA TYR A 82 4.38 21.61 -13.24
C TYR A 82 3.11 20.76 -13.15
N THR A 83 2.81 20.04 -14.23
CA THR A 83 1.61 19.19 -14.31
C THR A 83 1.96 17.82 -14.87
N VAL A 84 1.30 16.79 -14.33
CA VAL A 84 1.35 15.45 -14.89
C VAL A 84 0.42 15.39 -16.09
N THR A 85 0.94 14.93 -17.23
CA THR A 85 0.20 14.77 -18.48
C THR A 85 0.17 13.30 -18.90
N GLU A 86 -0.73 12.95 -19.83
CA GLU A 86 -0.75 11.59 -20.41
C GLU A 86 0.58 11.25 -21.10
N SER A 87 1.16 12.19 -21.86
CA SER A 87 2.46 12.00 -22.52
C SER A 87 3.58 11.73 -21.52
N PHE A 88 3.61 12.46 -20.41
CA PHE A 88 4.56 12.22 -19.32
C PHE A 88 4.38 10.83 -18.72
N MET A 89 3.13 10.40 -18.45
CA MET A 89 2.87 9.08 -17.87
C MET A 89 3.31 7.94 -18.80
N LEU A 90 3.03 8.06 -20.10
CA LEU A 90 3.47 7.07 -21.09
C LEU A 90 5.01 6.99 -21.14
N ALA A 91 5.68 8.14 -21.19
CA ALA A 91 7.14 8.21 -21.18
C ALA A 91 7.74 7.68 -19.87
N LEU A 92 7.11 7.94 -18.72
CA LEU A 92 7.52 7.46 -17.41
C LEU A 92 7.45 5.93 -17.31
N MET A 93 6.34 5.34 -17.75
CA MET A 93 6.19 3.89 -17.75
C MET A 93 7.24 3.22 -18.64
N GLU A 94 7.53 3.78 -19.82
CA GLU A 94 8.57 3.26 -20.71
C GLU A 94 9.98 3.40 -20.14
N HIS A 95 10.28 4.55 -19.50
CA HIS A 95 11.53 4.80 -18.80
C HIS A 95 11.77 3.78 -17.69
N TYR A 96 10.72 3.45 -16.92
CA TYR A 96 10.78 2.43 -15.87
C TYR A 96 10.85 1.00 -16.41
N LYS A 97 10.16 0.66 -17.52
CA LYS A 97 10.33 -0.63 -18.22
C LYS A 97 11.78 -0.83 -18.68
N SER A 98 12.47 0.25 -19.01
CA SER A 98 13.90 0.26 -19.36
C SER A 98 14.85 0.32 -18.15
N GLN A 99 14.35 0.07 -16.93
CA GLN A 99 15.10 0.10 -15.66
C GLN A 99 15.81 1.43 -15.36
N LYS A 100 15.36 2.55 -15.96
CA LYS A 100 15.90 3.88 -15.67
C LYS A 100 15.11 4.55 -14.55
N VAL A 101 15.75 5.47 -13.83
CA VAL A 101 15.14 6.17 -12.68
C VAL A 101 14.64 7.56 -13.08
N LEU A 102 13.45 7.96 -12.61
CA LEU A 102 12.91 9.31 -12.81
C LEU A 102 13.81 10.34 -12.11
N HIS A 103 14.13 11.44 -12.78
CA HIS A 103 14.98 12.48 -12.19
C HIS A 103 14.39 13.04 -10.89
N ARG A 104 15.25 13.24 -9.89
CA ARG A 104 14.85 13.64 -8.52
C ARG A 104 13.96 14.89 -8.46
N LYS A 105 14.15 15.85 -9.39
CA LYS A 105 13.32 17.06 -9.48
C LYS A 105 11.85 16.70 -9.67
N TYR A 106 11.56 15.86 -10.66
CA TYR A 106 10.19 15.48 -11.02
C TYR A 106 9.58 14.53 -9.99
N ALA A 107 10.40 13.63 -9.42
CA ALA A 107 9.99 12.81 -8.28
C ALA A 107 9.54 13.68 -7.09
N MET A 108 10.33 14.70 -6.71
CA MET A 108 9.99 15.63 -5.62
C MET A 108 8.75 16.47 -5.90
N ILE A 109 8.56 16.93 -7.15
CA ILE A 109 7.35 17.64 -7.56
C ILE A 109 6.12 16.74 -7.39
N ILE A 110 6.15 15.50 -7.89
CA ILE A 110 5.04 14.54 -7.75
C ILE A 110 4.75 14.27 -6.28
N MET A 111 5.80 14.06 -5.46
CA MET A 111 5.68 13.85 -4.02
C MET A 111 5.03 15.04 -3.30
N GLN A 112 5.40 16.27 -3.65
CA GLN A 112 4.79 17.48 -3.08
C GLN A 112 3.32 17.62 -3.48
N ASP A 113 3.01 17.49 -4.78
CA ASP A 113 1.63 17.64 -5.25
C ASP A 113 0.72 16.56 -4.66
N ILE A 114 1.18 15.30 -4.59
CA ILE A 114 0.38 14.20 -4.03
C ILE A 114 0.21 14.32 -2.50
N PHE A 115 1.25 14.78 -1.79
CA PHE A 115 1.17 15.08 -0.36
C PHE A 115 0.09 16.12 -0.08
N MET A 116 0.10 17.22 -0.82
CA MET A 116 -0.90 18.29 -0.70
C MET A 116 -2.29 17.85 -1.15
N PHE A 117 -2.39 16.91 -2.10
CA PHE A 117 -3.64 16.33 -2.52
C PHE A 117 -4.28 15.47 -1.42
N PHE A 118 -3.55 14.49 -0.88
CA PHE A 118 -4.10 13.55 0.09
C PHE A 118 -4.53 14.20 1.40
N ARG A 119 -3.87 15.29 1.82
CA ARG A 119 -4.27 16.08 3.00
C ARG A 119 -5.68 16.64 2.93
N LYS A 120 -6.22 16.83 1.72
CA LYS A 120 -7.57 17.35 1.50
C LYS A 120 -8.63 16.26 1.52
N LEU A 121 -8.24 14.99 1.43
CA LEU A 121 -9.18 13.87 1.39
C LEU A 121 -9.64 13.46 2.79
N PRO A 122 -10.88 12.95 2.92
CA PRO A 122 -11.32 12.26 4.13
C PRO A 122 -10.64 10.90 4.30
N SER A 123 -10.76 10.30 5.48
CA SER A 123 -10.25 8.95 5.77
C SER A 123 -11.06 7.85 5.08
N LEU A 124 -12.35 8.10 4.85
CA LEU A 124 -13.23 7.30 4.00
C LEU A 124 -13.65 8.17 2.80
N VAL A 125 -13.28 7.75 1.60
CA VAL A 125 -13.64 8.47 0.35
C VAL A 125 -14.88 7.82 -0.25
N GLU A 126 -15.87 8.63 -0.58
CA GLU A 126 -17.05 8.16 -1.30
C GLU A 126 -16.82 8.25 -2.81
N ILE A 127 -17.14 7.19 -3.54
CA ILE A 127 -16.98 7.09 -4.99
C ILE A 127 -18.36 6.92 -5.60
N ASP A 128 -18.72 7.85 -6.49
CA ASP A 128 -19.90 7.74 -7.34
C ASP A 128 -19.52 7.14 -8.70
N VAL A 129 -20.02 5.94 -8.98
CA VAL A 129 -19.88 5.24 -10.26
C VAL A 129 -21.23 5.33 -10.98
N PRO A 130 -21.33 6.08 -12.08
CA PRO A 130 -22.55 6.21 -12.86
C PRO A 130 -23.12 4.85 -13.29
N ASP A 131 -24.43 4.78 -13.48
CA ASP A 131 -25.10 3.54 -13.89
C ASP A 131 -24.48 3.00 -15.19
N GLU A 132 -24.24 1.69 -15.23
CA GLU A 132 -23.55 0.93 -16.30
C GLU A 132 -22.07 1.29 -16.54
N ALA A 133 -21.52 2.31 -15.90
CA ALA A 133 -20.10 2.67 -16.05
C ALA A 133 -19.20 1.61 -15.41
N LYS A 134 -18.06 1.36 -16.05
CA LYS A 134 -17.04 0.43 -15.57
C LYS A 134 -16.28 1.04 -14.38
N PHE A 135 -15.98 0.22 -13.36
CA PHE A 135 -15.05 0.58 -12.30
C PHE A 135 -14.15 -0.62 -11.95
N THR A 136 -12.84 -0.41 -11.85
CA THR A 136 -11.90 -1.49 -11.56
C THR A 136 -11.35 -1.39 -10.13
N VAL A 137 -11.30 -2.51 -9.42
CA VAL A 137 -10.62 -2.63 -8.12
C VAL A 137 -9.47 -3.64 -8.24
N CYS A 138 -8.27 -3.19 -7.92
CA CYS A 138 -7.07 -4.01 -7.80
C CYS A 138 -6.70 -4.17 -6.32
N GLY A 139 -6.15 -5.33 -5.98
CA GLY A 139 -5.54 -5.58 -4.68
C GLY A 139 -4.06 -5.20 -4.66
N ASP A 140 -3.32 -5.90 -3.81
CA ASP A 140 -1.89 -5.73 -3.57
C ASP A 140 -1.10 -5.93 -4.87
N ILE A 141 -0.06 -5.12 -5.08
CA ILE A 141 0.87 -5.26 -6.22
C ILE A 141 2.33 -5.39 -5.78
N HIS A 142 2.67 -5.01 -4.55
CA HIS A 142 3.96 -5.27 -3.89
C HIS A 142 5.19 -5.08 -4.78
N GLY A 143 5.33 -3.90 -5.40
CA GLY A 143 6.50 -3.58 -6.22
C GLY A 143 6.72 -4.47 -7.45
N GLN A 144 5.69 -5.18 -7.93
CA GLN A 144 5.73 -5.94 -9.19
C GLN A 144 5.34 -5.03 -10.37
N PHE A 145 6.23 -4.10 -10.72
CA PHE A 145 5.96 -3.06 -11.74
C PHE A 145 5.56 -3.63 -13.11
N TYR A 146 6.21 -4.72 -13.55
CA TYR A 146 5.93 -5.33 -14.85
C TYR A 146 4.53 -5.96 -14.89
N ASP A 147 4.08 -6.55 -13.78
CA ASP A 147 2.71 -7.04 -13.65
C ASP A 147 1.69 -5.90 -13.56
N LEU A 148 2.03 -4.78 -12.92
CA LEU A 148 1.21 -3.57 -12.97
C LEU A 148 1.02 -3.08 -14.41
N MET A 149 2.06 -3.11 -15.25
CA MET A 149 1.95 -2.78 -16.67
C MET A 149 1.06 -3.78 -17.41
N ASN A 150 1.15 -5.07 -17.08
CA ASN A 150 0.28 -6.11 -17.63
C ASN A 150 -1.20 -5.90 -17.27
N ILE A 151 -1.51 -5.45 -16.03
CA ILE A 151 -2.88 -5.06 -15.65
C ILE A 151 -3.41 -3.98 -16.60
N PHE A 152 -2.60 -2.95 -16.89
CA PHE A 152 -3.00 -1.88 -17.81
C PHE A 152 -3.09 -2.32 -19.27
N GLU A 153 -2.30 -3.30 -19.70
CA GLU A 153 -2.41 -3.90 -21.03
C GLU A 153 -3.71 -4.71 -21.18
N ILE A 154 -4.04 -5.54 -20.18
CA ILE A 154 -5.25 -6.38 -20.18
C ILE A 154 -6.53 -5.54 -20.04
N ASN A 155 -6.52 -4.55 -19.14
CA ASN A 155 -7.74 -3.87 -18.70
C ASN A 155 -7.83 -2.41 -19.17
N GLY A 156 -6.84 -1.96 -19.95
CA GLY A 156 -6.70 -0.60 -20.45
C GLY A 156 -6.07 0.34 -19.42
N LEU A 157 -5.38 1.38 -19.91
CA LEU A 157 -4.79 2.41 -19.06
C LEU A 157 -5.87 3.12 -18.22
N PRO A 158 -5.50 3.65 -17.04
CA PRO A 158 -6.35 4.57 -16.31
C PRO A 158 -6.73 5.78 -17.17
N SER A 159 -8.01 6.13 -17.15
CA SER A 159 -8.53 7.29 -17.88
C SER A 159 -9.82 7.80 -17.23
N LYS A 160 -10.42 8.85 -17.81
CA LYS A 160 -11.72 9.35 -17.36
C LYS A 160 -12.84 8.31 -17.44
N ASP A 161 -12.75 7.40 -18.41
CA ASP A 161 -13.74 6.37 -18.71
C ASP A 161 -13.32 4.98 -18.22
N ASN A 162 -12.09 4.85 -17.69
CA ASN A 162 -11.56 3.61 -17.13
C ASN A 162 -10.97 3.86 -15.73
N PRO A 163 -11.83 4.09 -14.71
CA PRO A 163 -11.39 4.37 -13.35
C PRO A 163 -10.88 3.13 -12.63
N TYR A 164 -9.93 3.35 -11.71
CA TYR A 164 -9.30 2.31 -10.89
C TYR A 164 -9.24 2.70 -9.43
N LEU A 165 -9.36 1.70 -8.56
CA LEU A 165 -8.96 1.75 -7.15
C LEU A 165 -7.89 0.68 -6.92
N PHE A 166 -6.70 1.08 -6.46
CA PHE A 166 -5.70 0.15 -5.92
C PHE A 166 -5.80 0.13 -4.39
N ASN A 167 -6.03 -1.05 -3.84
CA ASN A 167 -6.43 -1.23 -2.45
C ASN A 167 -5.26 -1.60 -1.53
N GLY A 168 -4.28 -0.70 -1.43
CA GLY A 168 -3.12 -0.82 -0.55
C GLY A 168 -2.03 -1.77 -1.07
N ASP A 169 -0.92 -1.78 -0.33
CA ASP A 169 0.23 -2.68 -0.54
C ASP A 169 0.81 -2.56 -1.95
N PHE A 170 1.18 -1.33 -2.27
CA PHE A 170 1.80 -0.95 -3.53
C PHE A 170 3.28 -1.30 -3.59
N VAL A 171 3.92 -1.26 -2.41
CA VAL A 171 5.36 -1.33 -2.21
C VAL A 171 5.74 -2.54 -1.35
N ASP A 172 7.05 -2.65 -1.09
CA ASP A 172 7.71 -3.73 -0.39
C ASP A 172 7.65 -5.07 -1.13
N ARG A 173 8.53 -5.99 -0.72
CA ARG A 173 8.68 -7.35 -1.26
C ARG A 173 9.24 -7.38 -2.67
N GLY A 174 8.50 -6.91 -3.67
CA GLY A 174 9.02 -6.73 -5.02
C GLY A 174 10.04 -5.59 -5.08
N SER A 175 10.97 -5.72 -6.02
CA SER A 175 12.15 -4.84 -6.13
C SER A 175 11.97 -3.70 -7.14
N PHE A 176 10.72 -3.41 -7.53
CA PHE A 176 10.34 -2.29 -8.40
C PHE A 176 9.24 -1.42 -7.74
N SER A 177 9.32 -1.25 -6.42
CA SER A 177 8.33 -0.52 -5.62
C SER A 177 8.33 0.97 -5.93
N VAL A 178 9.49 1.55 -6.22
CA VAL A 178 9.63 2.96 -6.61
C VAL A 178 8.91 3.22 -7.94
N GLU A 179 9.06 2.34 -8.92
CA GLU A 179 8.41 2.43 -10.21
C GLU A 179 6.88 2.32 -10.07
N CYS A 180 6.40 1.37 -9.26
CA CYS A 180 4.98 1.24 -8.93
C CYS A 180 4.42 2.51 -8.32
N ILE A 181 5.01 3.00 -7.22
CA ILE A 181 4.39 4.11 -6.47
C ILE A 181 4.37 5.42 -7.24
N PHE A 182 5.43 5.73 -8.00
CA PHE A 182 5.43 6.94 -8.84
C PHE A 182 4.46 6.84 -10.01
N THR A 183 4.26 5.64 -10.57
CA THR A 183 3.24 5.42 -11.60
C THR A 183 1.83 5.62 -11.03
N LEU A 184 1.54 5.07 -9.85
CA LEU A 184 0.25 5.24 -9.18
C LEU A 184 -0.01 6.71 -8.77
N PHE A 185 0.98 7.40 -8.21
CA PHE A 185 0.87 8.81 -7.88
C PHE A 185 0.68 9.69 -9.11
N GLY A 186 1.40 9.39 -10.19
CA GLY A 186 1.23 10.08 -11.47
C GLY A 186 -0.20 9.96 -12.00
N PHE A 187 -0.77 8.75 -12.06
CA PHE A 187 -2.16 8.57 -12.46
C PHE A 187 -3.16 9.21 -11.49
N LYS A 188 -2.86 9.23 -10.18
CA LYS A 188 -3.69 9.95 -9.20
C LYS A 188 -3.72 11.45 -9.46
N LEU A 189 -2.58 12.05 -9.81
CA LEU A 189 -2.51 13.48 -10.13
C LEU A 189 -3.12 13.80 -11.50
N LEU A 190 -3.00 12.90 -12.47
CA LEU A 190 -3.57 13.04 -13.81
C LEU A 190 -5.10 12.89 -13.81
N TYR A 191 -5.62 11.94 -13.03
CA TYR A 191 -7.05 11.61 -12.96
C TYR A 191 -7.56 11.59 -11.50
N PRO A 192 -7.58 12.74 -10.81
CA PRO A 192 -7.83 12.83 -9.37
C PRO A 192 -9.18 12.25 -8.93
N ASP A 193 -10.21 12.32 -9.77
CA ASP A 193 -11.57 11.84 -9.46
C ASP A 193 -11.90 10.52 -10.17
N LYS A 194 -10.90 9.80 -10.67
CA LYS A 194 -11.06 8.52 -11.40
C LYS A 194 -10.00 7.47 -11.05
N PHE A 195 -8.90 7.89 -10.43
CA PHE A 195 -7.88 6.99 -9.91
C PHE A 195 -7.83 7.12 -8.39
N TYR A 196 -7.91 6.01 -7.67
CA TYR A 196 -8.05 5.97 -6.22
C TYR A 196 -7.02 5.04 -5.59
N LEU A 197 -6.56 5.39 -4.40
CA LEU A 197 -5.51 4.67 -3.67
C LEU A 197 -5.93 4.55 -2.20
N SER A 198 -6.14 3.33 -1.71
CA SER A 198 -6.30 3.05 -0.28
C SER A 198 -4.94 2.78 0.36
N ARG A 199 -4.78 3.11 1.63
CA ARG A 199 -3.62 2.69 2.42
C ARG A 199 -3.70 1.18 2.69
N GLY A 200 -2.60 0.46 2.50
CA GLY A 200 -2.37 -0.89 3.00
C GLY A 200 -1.46 -0.89 4.23
N ASN A 201 -1.22 -2.06 4.82
CA ASN A 201 -0.32 -2.14 5.98
C ASN A 201 1.14 -1.92 5.58
N HIS A 202 1.51 -2.20 4.31
CA HIS A 202 2.85 -1.93 3.79
C HIS A 202 3.09 -0.45 3.48
N GLU A 203 2.08 0.43 3.45
CA GLU A 203 2.28 1.88 3.47
C GLU A 203 2.48 2.39 4.92
N SER A 204 3.40 1.75 5.64
CA SER A 204 3.80 2.07 7.01
C SER A 204 5.32 2.00 7.17
N GLU A 205 5.84 2.86 8.04
CA GLU A 205 7.28 3.00 8.29
C GLU A 205 7.91 1.68 8.73
N HIS A 206 7.22 0.95 9.61
CA HIS A 206 7.74 -0.29 10.14
C HIS A 206 7.89 -1.36 9.04
N MET A 207 6.89 -1.49 8.16
CA MET A 207 6.95 -2.44 7.06
C MET A 207 8.02 -2.04 6.05
N ASN A 208 8.09 -0.77 5.65
CA ASN A 208 9.07 -0.32 4.66
C ASN A 208 10.53 -0.50 5.08
N ARG A 209 10.81 -0.37 6.39
CA ARG A 209 12.12 -0.66 6.99
C ARG A 209 12.53 -2.13 6.84
N LEU A 210 11.55 -3.04 6.95
CA LEU A 210 11.77 -4.49 7.00
C LEU A 210 11.73 -5.13 5.61
N TYR A 211 10.81 -4.68 4.74
CA TYR A 211 10.41 -5.41 3.54
C TYR A 211 10.87 -4.77 2.23
N GLY A 212 11.73 -3.75 2.29
CA GLY A 212 12.60 -3.36 1.18
C GLY A 212 12.38 -1.96 0.63
N PHE A 213 11.18 -1.37 0.77
CA PHE A 213 10.88 -0.09 0.14
C PHE A 213 11.79 1.05 0.63
N GLU A 214 12.06 1.13 1.94
CA GLU A 214 12.99 2.15 2.45
C GLU A 214 14.39 2.00 1.85
N GLY A 215 14.88 0.76 1.74
CA GLY A 215 16.17 0.47 1.14
C GLY A 215 16.19 0.81 -0.35
N GLU A 216 15.12 0.53 -1.07
CA GLU A 216 14.98 0.81 -2.49
C GLU A 216 14.99 2.34 -2.76
N VAL A 217 14.21 3.11 -1.98
CA VAL A 217 14.20 4.58 -2.08
C VAL A 217 15.57 5.16 -1.74
N LYS A 218 16.26 4.64 -0.72
CA LYS A 218 17.63 5.08 -0.39
C LYS A 218 18.62 4.79 -1.50
N SER A 219 18.49 3.64 -2.15
CA SER A 219 19.36 3.24 -3.25
C SER A 219 19.13 4.06 -4.51
N LYS A 220 17.86 4.32 -4.87
CA LYS A 220 17.50 5.04 -6.11
C LYS A 220 17.52 6.57 -5.93
N TYR A 221 17.35 7.04 -4.69
CA TYR A 221 17.28 8.46 -4.35
C TYR A 221 18.07 8.81 -3.09
N SER A 222 17.41 8.90 -1.93
CA SER A 222 18.01 9.38 -0.68
C SER A 222 17.19 8.96 0.54
N SER A 223 17.85 8.93 1.70
CA SER A 223 17.17 8.73 3.00
C SER A 223 16.13 9.81 3.30
N GLN A 224 16.34 11.04 2.84
CA GLN A 224 15.38 12.12 3.06
C GLN A 224 14.07 11.86 2.31
N MET A 225 14.14 11.38 1.07
CA MET A 225 12.95 10.99 0.31
C MET A 225 12.22 9.80 0.94
N ALA A 226 12.94 8.84 1.54
CA ALA A 226 12.30 7.74 2.27
C ALA A 226 11.42 8.24 3.42
N ASN A 227 11.90 9.22 4.20
CA ASN A 227 11.10 9.85 5.26
C ASN A 227 9.87 10.60 4.69
N MET A 228 10.04 11.31 3.57
CA MET A 228 8.94 12.01 2.91
C MET A 228 7.85 11.04 2.39
N PHE A 229 8.21 9.83 1.96
CA PHE A 229 7.21 8.81 1.62
C PHE A 229 6.38 8.40 2.83
N THR A 230 7.00 8.26 4.02
CA THR A 230 6.26 8.01 5.26
C THR A 230 5.24 9.12 5.54
N ASP A 231 5.62 10.39 5.35
CA ASP A 231 4.71 11.53 5.50
C ASP A 231 3.53 11.44 4.52
N ILE A 232 3.79 11.08 3.26
CA ILE A 232 2.74 10.90 2.23
C ILE A 232 1.81 9.74 2.59
N PHE A 233 2.37 8.58 2.94
CA PHE A 233 1.62 7.38 3.27
C PHE A 233 0.71 7.58 4.47
N ASN A 234 1.11 8.42 5.43
CA ASN A 234 0.26 8.82 6.54
C ASN A 234 -1.05 9.50 6.08
N TRP A 235 -1.07 10.15 4.93
CA TRP A 235 -2.26 10.84 4.42
C TRP A 235 -3.12 10.01 3.46
N LEU A 236 -2.70 8.82 3.05
CA LEU A 236 -3.52 7.93 2.20
C LEU A 236 -4.87 7.62 2.88
N PRO A 237 -6.01 7.72 2.15
CA PRO A 237 -7.30 7.28 2.68
C PRO A 237 -7.28 5.82 3.15
N LEU A 238 -8.07 5.49 4.17
CA LEU A 238 -8.09 4.16 4.77
C LEU A 238 -9.05 3.20 4.05
N CYS A 239 -10.12 3.73 3.45
CA CYS A 239 -11.11 2.93 2.74
C CYS A 239 -11.92 3.78 1.74
N HIS A 240 -12.63 3.10 0.85
CA HIS A 240 -13.49 3.72 -0.17
C HIS A 240 -14.89 3.11 -0.15
N LEU A 241 -15.92 3.95 -0.25
CA LEU A 241 -17.32 3.53 -0.30
C LEU A 241 -17.88 3.78 -1.70
N ILE A 242 -18.13 2.71 -2.45
CA ILE A 242 -18.62 2.78 -3.83
C ILE A 242 -20.14 2.76 -3.83
N ASN A 243 -20.76 3.81 -4.38
CA ASN A 243 -22.21 4.05 -4.48
C ASN A 243 -23.00 3.83 -3.17
N GLY A 244 -22.35 3.98 -2.01
CA GLY A 244 -22.96 3.70 -0.71
C GLY A 244 -23.29 2.22 -0.46
N LYS A 245 -22.74 1.28 -1.26
CA LYS A 245 -23.10 -0.15 -1.23
C LYS A 245 -21.94 -1.09 -1.00
N ILE A 246 -20.75 -0.74 -1.49
CA ILE A 246 -19.57 -1.60 -1.37
C ILE A 246 -18.50 -0.84 -0.61
N LEU A 247 -18.07 -1.37 0.54
CA LEU A 247 -16.93 -0.83 1.27
C LEU A 247 -15.66 -1.58 0.87
N VAL A 248 -14.62 -0.81 0.50
CA VAL A 248 -13.33 -1.35 0.10
C VAL A 248 -12.25 -0.89 1.10
N MET A 249 -11.59 -1.83 1.76
CA MET A 249 -10.47 -1.59 2.68
C MET A 249 -9.38 -2.64 2.45
N HIS A 250 -8.12 -2.35 2.80
CA HIS A 250 -7.04 -3.31 2.54
C HIS A 250 -7.16 -4.60 3.39
N GLY A 251 -7.18 -4.45 4.71
CA GLY A 251 -7.27 -5.55 5.68
C GLY A 251 -8.71 -6.03 5.87
N GLY A 252 -9.46 -5.49 6.83
CA GLY A 252 -10.81 -5.98 7.06
C GLY A 252 -11.60 -5.27 8.15
N LEU A 253 -12.44 -6.04 8.83
CA LEU A 253 -13.36 -5.53 9.84
C LEU A 253 -12.74 -5.51 11.25
N PHE A 254 -13.58 -5.19 12.21
CA PHE A 254 -13.20 -4.67 13.51
C PHE A 254 -13.33 -5.68 14.64
N GLU A 255 -12.53 -5.53 15.69
CA GLU A 255 -12.59 -6.40 16.88
C GLU A 255 -13.89 -6.16 17.67
N ARG A 256 -14.45 -4.95 17.61
CA ARG A 256 -15.75 -4.63 18.22
C ARG A 256 -16.89 -4.61 17.22
N ASP A 257 -18.09 -4.87 17.72
CA ASP A 257 -19.33 -4.70 16.95
C ASP A 257 -19.72 -3.22 16.81
N ASN A 258 -20.64 -2.96 15.88
CA ASN A 258 -21.31 -1.68 15.68
C ASN A 258 -20.41 -0.50 15.30
N VAL A 259 -19.23 -0.75 14.73
CA VAL A 259 -18.46 0.31 14.06
C VAL A 259 -19.28 0.85 12.88
N THR A 260 -19.39 2.16 12.80
CA THR A 260 -20.15 2.86 11.76
C THR A 260 -19.24 3.49 10.71
N LEU A 261 -19.75 3.73 9.51
CA LEU A 261 -19.05 4.49 8.47
C LEU A 261 -18.63 5.90 8.94
N ASP A 262 -19.45 6.53 9.80
CA ASP A 262 -19.16 7.85 10.36
C ASP A 262 -17.99 7.84 11.34
N GLU A 263 -17.80 6.76 12.10
CA GLU A 263 -16.62 6.58 12.95
C GLU A 263 -15.36 6.43 12.09
N ILE A 264 -15.43 5.66 11.00
CA ILE A 264 -14.30 5.50 10.07
C ILE A 264 -13.93 6.85 9.42
N LYS A 265 -14.93 7.65 8.99
CA LYS A 265 -14.72 8.99 8.43
C LYS A 265 -13.96 9.93 9.37
N LYS A 266 -14.16 9.79 10.69
CA LYS A 266 -13.56 10.64 11.73
C LYS A 266 -12.17 10.19 12.19
N VAL A 267 -11.66 9.05 11.70
CA VAL A 267 -10.33 8.57 12.08
C VAL A 267 -9.26 9.57 11.65
N SER A 268 -8.47 10.04 12.61
CA SER A 268 -7.26 10.82 12.36
C SER A 268 -6.15 9.90 11.85
N ARG A 269 -5.95 9.90 10.53
CA ARG A 269 -5.11 8.89 9.84
C ARG A 269 -3.66 9.29 9.63
N ASN A 270 -3.30 10.57 9.84
CA ASN A 270 -1.99 11.17 9.56
C ASN A 270 -0.91 10.75 10.57
N ARG A 271 -0.76 9.45 10.78
CA ARG A 271 0.13 8.81 11.74
C ARG A 271 0.40 7.36 11.33
N GLN A 272 1.29 6.70 12.06
CA GLN A 272 1.45 5.24 11.95
C GLN A 272 0.25 4.51 12.60
N PRO A 273 -0.12 3.31 12.12
CA PRO A 273 -1.24 2.56 12.68
C PRO A 273 -0.89 2.00 14.06
N ASP A 274 -1.65 2.42 15.08
CA ASP A 274 -1.53 1.88 16.44
C ASP A 274 -2.47 0.69 16.66
N GLU A 275 -1.98 -0.35 17.33
CA GLU A 275 -2.76 -1.54 17.69
C GLU A 275 -4.04 -1.20 18.46
N GLY A 276 -5.10 -1.98 18.25
CA GLY A 276 -6.41 -1.80 18.90
C GLY A 276 -7.21 -0.59 18.39
N THR A 277 -6.80 0.03 17.29
CA THR A 277 -7.55 1.13 16.65
C THR A 277 -8.27 0.68 15.39
N ILE A 278 -9.37 1.38 15.05
CA ILE A 278 -10.09 1.22 13.76
C ILE A 278 -9.13 1.28 12.57
N MET A 279 -8.14 2.17 12.63
CA MET A 279 -7.12 2.32 11.61
C MET A 279 -6.28 1.06 11.46
N CYS A 280 -5.82 0.47 12.56
CA CYS A 280 -5.04 -0.77 12.50
C CYS A 280 -5.87 -1.93 11.97
N GLU A 281 -7.10 -2.10 12.44
CA GLU A 281 -8.00 -3.19 12.03
C GLU A 281 -8.37 -3.11 10.53
N LEU A 282 -8.60 -1.90 9.99
CA LEU A 282 -8.81 -1.69 8.55
C LEU A 282 -7.62 -2.13 7.69
N LEU A 283 -6.40 -2.11 8.24
CA LEU A 283 -5.18 -2.43 7.52
C LEU A 283 -4.70 -3.87 7.76
N TRP A 284 -5.10 -4.53 8.86
CA TRP A 284 -4.48 -5.79 9.31
C TRP A 284 -5.43 -6.96 9.56
N SER A 285 -6.74 -6.74 9.70
CA SER A 285 -7.66 -7.84 10.03
C SER A 285 -7.91 -8.78 8.85
N ASP A 286 -8.17 -10.06 9.13
CA ASP A 286 -8.43 -11.10 8.13
C ASP A 286 -9.80 -11.78 8.35
N PRO A 287 -10.49 -12.24 7.29
CA PRO A 287 -11.65 -13.11 7.45
C PRO A 287 -11.28 -14.49 8.03
N MET A 288 -12.24 -15.18 8.64
CA MET A 288 -12.13 -16.59 9.02
C MET A 288 -13.43 -17.34 8.77
N GLU A 289 -13.34 -18.65 8.53
CA GLU A 289 -14.53 -19.47 8.21
C GLU A 289 -15.52 -19.58 9.39
N ALA A 290 -15.00 -19.70 10.61
CA ALA A 290 -15.80 -19.85 11.81
C ALA A 290 -16.51 -18.55 12.21
N LYS A 291 -17.66 -18.65 12.88
CA LYS A 291 -18.36 -17.48 13.45
C LYS A 291 -17.57 -16.85 14.60
N GLY A 292 -17.83 -15.58 14.86
CA GLY A 292 -17.27 -14.81 15.96
C GLY A 292 -15.97 -14.10 15.57
N ARG A 293 -15.06 -13.97 16.53
CA ARG A 293 -13.76 -13.32 16.37
C ARG A 293 -12.67 -14.12 17.09
N THR A 294 -11.44 -14.02 16.60
CA THR A 294 -10.25 -14.51 17.32
C THR A 294 -9.08 -13.55 17.09
N HIS A 295 -8.00 -13.72 17.86
CA HIS A 295 -6.76 -12.98 17.65
C HIS A 295 -6.18 -13.29 16.27
N SER A 296 -5.63 -12.26 15.62
CA SER A 296 -5.00 -12.41 14.32
C SER A 296 -3.79 -13.36 14.38
N LYS A 297 -3.68 -14.23 13.37
CA LYS A 297 -2.47 -15.06 13.16
C LYS A 297 -1.23 -14.22 12.86
N ARG A 298 -1.43 -12.95 12.49
CA ARG A 298 -0.37 -11.97 12.25
C ARG A 298 0.12 -11.30 13.53
N GLY A 299 -0.51 -11.57 14.67
CA GLY A 299 -0.18 -10.92 15.95
C GLY A 299 -0.65 -9.46 16.06
N VAL A 300 -1.34 -8.94 15.05
CA VAL A 300 -1.92 -7.58 15.00
C VAL A 300 -3.24 -7.61 14.22
N GLY A 301 -4.23 -6.82 14.66
CA GLY A 301 -5.61 -6.89 14.17
C GLY A 301 -6.37 -8.11 14.73
N CYS A 302 -7.51 -8.44 14.11
CA CYS A 302 -8.33 -9.59 14.50
C CYS A 302 -8.64 -10.50 13.30
N GLN A 303 -9.08 -11.72 13.56
CA GLN A 303 -9.82 -12.49 12.57
C GLN A 303 -11.32 -12.38 12.84
N PHE A 304 -12.12 -12.20 11.79
CA PHE A 304 -13.56 -11.99 11.91
C PHE A 304 -14.37 -12.98 11.06
N GLY A 305 -15.45 -13.50 11.62
CA GLY A 305 -16.30 -14.51 10.99
C GLY A 305 -17.37 -13.96 10.05
N PRO A 306 -18.17 -14.85 9.44
CA PRO A 306 -19.25 -14.48 8.55
C PRO A 306 -20.38 -13.70 9.23
N ASP A 307 -20.65 -13.96 10.51
CA ASP A 307 -21.63 -13.23 11.32
C ASP A 307 -21.23 -11.77 11.57
N VAL A 308 -19.93 -11.51 11.78
CA VAL A 308 -19.39 -10.15 11.91
C VAL A 308 -19.59 -9.36 10.61
N THR A 309 -19.27 -9.99 9.48
CA THR A 309 -19.43 -9.36 8.16
C THR A 309 -20.89 -9.08 7.84
N GLU A 310 -21.76 -10.06 8.09
CA GLU A 310 -23.20 -9.96 7.88
C GLU A 310 -23.80 -8.80 8.69
N ASN A 311 -23.45 -8.71 9.97
CA ASN A 311 -23.95 -7.68 10.88
C ASN A 311 -23.45 -6.29 10.49
N PHE A 312 -22.16 -6.14 10.19
CA PHE A 312 -21.58 -4.86 9.76
C PHE A 312 -22.19 -4.36 8.45
N CYS A 313 -22.38 -5.25 7.47
CA CYS A 313 -23.01 -4.89 6.20
C CYS A 313 -24.46 -4.46 6.41
N LYS A 314 -25.23 -5.21 7.22
CA LYS A 314 -26.62 -4.88 7.56
C LYS A 314 -26.74 -3.51 8.25
N SER A 315 -25.93 -3.28 9.28
CA SER A 315 -26.02 -2.05 10.09
C SER A 315 -25.62 -0.80 9.32
N ASN A 316 -24.74 -0.93 8.33
CA ASN A 316 -24.27 0.18 7.50
C ASN A 316 -24.91 0.23 6.10
N GLY A 317 -25.90 -0.63 5.81
CA GLY A 317 -26.64 -0.63 4.54
C GLY A 317 -25.81 -1.05 3.31
N LEU A 318 -24.77 -1.85 3.53
CA LEU A 318 -23.85 -2.36 2.51
C LEU A 318 -24.32 -3.71 1.96
N ASP A 319 -23.99 -3.97 0.69
CA ASP A 319 -24.23 -5.25 0.04
C ASP A 319 -23.12 -6.25 0.41
N TYR A 320 -21.86 -5.83 0.33
CA TYR A 320 -20.68 -6.62 0.67
C TYR A 320 -19.43 -5.74 0.85
N ILE A 321 -18.33 -6.33 1.32
CA ILE A 321 -17.01 -5.70 1.40
C ILE A 321 -16.04 -6.32 0.39
N ILE A 322 -15.12 -5.50 -0.13
CA ILE A 322 -13.95 -5.95 -0.89
C ILE A 322 -12.70 -5.63 -0.07
N ARG A 323 -11.82 -6.61 0.05
CA ARG A 323 -10.53 -6.48 0.71
C ARG A 323 -9.41 -7.16 -0.07
N SER A 324 -8.16 -7.02 0.40
CA SER A 324 -6.98 -7.55 -0.28
C SER A 324 -6.10 -8.37 0.67
N HIS A 325 -4.85 -8.00 0.97
CA HIS A 325 -4.02 -8.41 2.13
C HIS A 325 -3.64 -9.91 2.29
N GLU A 326 -4.35 -10.83 1.61
CA GLU A 326 -4.07 -12.26 1.59
C GLU A 326 -3.91 -12.73 0.15
N VAL A 327 -2.79 -13.40 -0.11
CA VAL A 327 -2.53 -14.11 -1.36
C VAL A 327 -3.60 -15.19 -1.56
N LYS A 328 -4.14 -15.30 -2.78
CA LYS A 328 -5.10 -16.34 -3.18
C LYS A 328 -4.67 -17.00 -4.47
N ASP A 329 -4.86 -18.31 -4.59
CA ASP A 329 -4.38 -19.11 -5.74
C ASP A 329 -4.88 -18.57 -7.09
N GLU A 330 -6.16 -18.21 -7.19
CA GLU A 330 -6.75 -17.63 -8.41
C GLU A 330 -6.71 -16.09 -8.42
N GLY A 331 -6.01 -15.48 -7.47
CA GLY A 331 -5.95 -14.03 -7.25
C GLY A 331 -7.18 -13.44 -6.56
N TYR A 332 -8.20 -14.25 -6.26
CA TYR A 332 -9.37 -13.81 -5.51
C TYR A 332 -10.02 -14.95 -4.71
N GLU A 333 -10.87 -14.60 -3.76
CA GLU A 333 -11.72 -15.53 -3.02
C GLU A 333 -13.04 -14.86 -2.63
N VAL A 334 -14.14 -15.61 -2.66
CA VAL A 334 -15.46 -15.16 -2.21
C VAL A 334 -15.83 -15.92 -0.94
N ALA A 335 -15.74 -15.24 0.19
CA ALA A 335 -15.99 -15.78 1.52
C ALA A 335 -17.30 -15.24 2.11
N HIS A 336 -17.65 -15.74 3.30
CA HIS A 336 -18.76 -15.24 4.13
C HIS A 336 -20.09 -15.10 3.37
N ASN A 337 -20.48 -16.16 2.66
CA ASN A 337 -21.72 -16.21 1.87
C ASN A 337 -21.82 -15.10 0.81
N GLY A 338 -20.69 -14.71 0.21
CA GLY A 338 -20.64 -13.68 -0.82
C GLY A 338 -20.45 -12.26 -0.31
N ARG A 339 -20.34 -12.06 1.01
CA ARG A 339 -20.22 -10.72 1.61
C ARG A 339 -18.82 -10.25 1.92
N CYS A 340 -17.82 -11.11 1.87
CA CYS A 340 -16.42 -10.74 2.03
C CYS A 340 -15.63 -11.26 0.83
N ILE A 341 -15.07 -10.35 0.04
CA ILE A 341 -14.33 -10.71 -1.17
C ILE A 341 -12.88 -10.30 -1.00
N THR A 342 -11.97 -11.24 -1.20
CA THR A 342 -10.53 -10.96 -1.28
C THR A 342 -10.12 -10.83 -2.74
N VAL A 343 -9.36 -9.79 -3.10
CA VAL A 343 -8.70 -9.63 -4.41
C VAL A 343 -7.23 -9.32 -4.20
N PHE A 344 -6.36 -9.98 -4.97
CA PHE A 344 -4.91 -9.88 -4.86
C PHE A 344 -4.30 -9.79 -6.26
N SER A 345 -3.50 -8.74 -6.53
CA SER A 345 -3.09 -8.37 -7.90
C SER A 345 -1.60 -8.60 -8.18
N ALA A 346 -0.88 -9.30 -7.30
CA ALA A 346 0.52 -9.70 -7.51
C ALA A 346 0.59 -11.19 -7.90
N PRO A 347 0.61 -11.53 -9.21
CA PRO A 347 0.78 -12.92 -9.65
C PRO A 347 2.18 -13.45 -9.31
N ASN A 348 2.30 -14.77 -9.14
CA ASN A 348 3.53 -15.46 -8.71
C ASN A 348 4.28 -14.69 -7.62
N TYR A 349 3.55 -14.33 -6.56
CA TYR A 349 4.03 -13.41 -5.54
C TYR A 349 5.41 -13.79 -5.00
N CYS A 350 6.31 -12.81 -4.95
CA CYS A 350 7.72 -12.99 -4.57
C CYS A 350 8.44 -14.11 -5.36
N ASP A 351 8.11 -14.26 -6.64
CA ASP A 351 8.65 -15.23 -7.60
C ASP A 351 8.57 -16.70 -7.17
N THR A 352 7.73 -17.01 -6.18
CA THR A 352 7.74 -18.31 -5.50
C THR A 352 6.35 -18.90 -5.28
N MET A 353 5.34 -18.06 -5.06
CA MET A 353 4.01 -18.51 -4.65
C MET A 353 3.19 -19.16 -5.77
N ARG A 354 3.51 -18.88 -7.05
CA ARG A 354 2.82 -19.42 -8.24
C ARG A 354 1.30 -19.17 -8.31
N ASN A 355 0.79 -18.27 -7.47
CA ASN A 355 -0.60 -17.82 -7.52
C ASN A 355 -0.84 -16.98 -8.78
N ARG A 356 -2.09 -16.87 -9.20
CA ARG A 356 -2.52 -15.86 -10.17
C ARG A 356 -2.72 -14.51 -9.47
N GLY A 357 -2.67 -13.44 -10.24
CA GLY A 357 -3.20 -12.14 -9.85
C GLY A 357 -4.64 -12.03 -10.33
N ALA A 358 -5.45 -11.16 -9.73
CA ALA A 358 -6.75 -10.79 -10.25
C ALA A 358 -7.08 -9.32 -10.00
N PHE A 359 -8.03 -8.82 -10.76
CA PHE A 359 -8.72 -7.56 -10.49
C PHE A 359 -10.24 -7.77 -10.64
N ILE A 360 -11.02 -6.90 -9.99
CA ILE A 360 -12.49 -6.90 -10.04
C ILE A 360 -12.93 -5.77 -10.97
N THR A 361 -13.86 -6.07 -11.88
CA THR A 361 -14.63 -5.05 -12.61
C THR A 361 -16.06 -5.02 -12.08
N LEU A 362 -16.52 -3.82 -11.76
CA LEU A 362 -17.90 -3.52 -11.38
C LEU A 362 -18.57 -2.73 -12.51
N LYS A 363 -19.89 -2.87 -12.61
CA LYS A 363 -20.74 -1.95 -13.36
C LYS A 363 -21.56 -1.13 -12.37
N GLY A 364 -21.53 0.20 -12.51
CA GLY A 364 -22.22 1.10 -11.60
C GLY A 364 -23.71 0.82 -11.55
N SER A 365 -24.25 0.82 -10.33
CA SER A 365 -25.68 0.73 -10.04
C SER A 365 -25.90 1.17 -8.60
N ARG A 366 -27.01 1.86 -8.33
CA ARG A 366 -27.43 2.22 -6.96
C ARG A 366 -28.48 1.25 -6.39
N LYS A 367 -28.92 0.27 -7.18
CA LYS A 367 -29.87 -0.75 -6.72
C LYS A 367 -29.18 -1.67 -5.70
N PRO A 368 -29.90 -2.17 -4.67
CA PRO A 368 -29.36 -3.18 -3.76
C PRO A 368 -28.88 -4.41 -4.54
N ASN A 369 -27.68 -4.89 -4.22
CA ASN A 369 -26.96 -5.96 -4.94
C ASN A 369 -26.79 -5.69 -6.44
N GLY A 370 -26.84 -4.42 -6.85
CA GLY A 370 -26.86 -4.01 -8.25
C GLY A 370 -25.48 -3.99 -8.92
N MET A 371 -24.41 -4.18 -8.16
CA MET A 371 -23.03 -4.13 -8.63
C MET A 371 -22.32 -5.47 -8.37
N PRO A 372 -22.70 -6.58 -9.01
CA PRO A 372 -22.03 -7.86 -8.80
C PRO A 372 -20.56 -7.81 -9.27
N PRO A 373 -19.62 -8.43 -8.54
CA PRO A 373 -18.21 -8.45 -8.89
C PRO A 373 -17.94 -9.35 -10.10
N LYS A 374 -17.21 -8.85 -11.10
CA LYS A 374 -16.64 -9.66 -12.18
C LYS A 374 -15.13 -9.78 -12.00
N PHE A 375 -14.64 -10.99 -11.75
CA PHE A 375 -13.21 -11.28 -11.58
C PHE A 375 -12.53 -11.50 -12.93
N THR A 376 -11.31 -10.98 -13.07
CA THR A 376 -10.41 -11.30 -14.17
C THR A 376 -9.06 -11.69 -13.59
N SER A 377 -8.71 -12.98 -13.70
CA SER A 377 -7.43 -13.51 -13.21
C SER A 377 -6.39 -13.55 -14.32
N PHE A 378 -5.14 -13.22 -14.01
CA PHE A 378 -4.01 -13.15 -14.93
C PHE A 378 -2.76 -13.80 -14.32
N LYS A 379 -1.78 -14.13 -15.17
CA LYS A 379 -0.48 -14.68 -14.78
C LYS A 379 0.59 -13.60 -14.78
N GLU A 380 1.68 -13.91 -14.11
CA GLU A 380 2.89 -13.12 -14.07
C GLU A 380 3.50 -12.95 -15.45
N VAL A 381 4.16 -11.81 -15.67
CA VAL A 381 4.95 -11.55 -16.87
C VAL A 381 6.45 -11.52 -16.54
N PRO A 382 7.33 -11.75 -17.53
CA PRO A 382 8.76 -11.63 -17.32
C PRO A 382 9.15 -10.23 -16.83
N HIS A 383 10.11 -10.18 -15.91
CA HIS A 383 10.75 -8.96 -15.43
C HIS A 383 12.28 -9.13 -15.42
N PRO A 384 13.07 -8.04 -15.32
CA PRO A 384 14.52 -8.12 -15.18
C PRO A 384 14.94 -8.96 -13.97
N ASP A 385 16.15 -9.51 -14.04
CA ASP A 385 16.75 -10.36 -12.99
C ASP A 385 17.17 -9.54 -11.76
N VAL A 386 16.19 -9.02 -11.05
CA VAL A 386 16.32 -8.39 -9.73
C VAL A 386 15.41 -9.15 -8.79
N ARG A 387 16.02 -9.93 -7.88
CA ARG A 387 15.28 -10.80 -6.96
C ARG A 387 14.36 -9.98 -6.05
N PRO A 388 13.22 -10.56 -5.61
CA PRO A 388 12.42 -9.99 -4.53
C PRO A 388 13.29 -9.74 -3.30
N MET A 389 12.96 -8.71 -2.53
CA MET A 389 13.63 -8.33 -1.28
C MET A 389 15.10 -7.92 -1.47
N ALA A 390 15.53 -7.57 -2.69
CA ALA A 390 16.93 -7.20 -2.98
C ALA A 390 17.42 -5.98 -2.20
N TYR A 391 16.50 -5.09 -1.81
CA TYR A 391 16.80 -3.85 -1.08
C TYR A 391 16.55 -3.95 0.42
N VAL A 392 16.19 -5.12 0.93
CA VAL A 392 16.05 -5.33 2.37
C VAL A 392 17.40 -5.16 3.04
N ASN A 393 17.39 -4.52 4.21
CA ASN A 393 18.60 -4.42 5.01
C ASN A 393 19.13 -5.85 5.29
N PRO A 394 20.36 -6.20 4.88
CA PRO A 394 20.92 -7.53 5.08
C PRO A 394 20.92 -7.98 6.55
N LEU A 395 20.95 -7.02 7.49
CA LEU A 395 20.86 -7.28 8.92
C LEU A 395 19.45 -7.73 9.34
N LEU A 396 18.41 -7.23 8.67
CA LEU A 396 17.02 -7.60 8.92
C LEU A 396 16.61 -8.88 8.17
N SER A 397 17.22 -9.15 7.01
CA SER A 397 16.99 -10.40 6.27
C SER A 397 17.49 -11.65 7.00
N MET A 398 18.38 -11.53 8.00
CA MET A 398 18.79 -12.66 8.85
C MET A 398 17.69 -13.14 9.82
N PHE A 399 16.61 -12.36 9.95
CA PHE A 399 15.51 -12.58 10.89
C PHE A 399 14.17 -12.94 10.23
N MET A 400 14.11 -12.86 8.90
CA MET A 400 13.04 -13.42 8.06
C MET A 400 13.49 -14.78 7.56
#